data_AF-A0A817M5N4-F1
#
_entry.id   AF-A0A817M5N4-F1
#
_cell.length_a   1.000
_cell.length_b   1.000
_cell.length_c   1.000
_cell.angle_alpha   90.00
_cell.angle_beta   90.00
_cell.angle_gamma   90.00
#
_symmetry.space_group_name_H-M   'P 1'
#
loop_
_entity.id
_entity.type
_entity.pdbx_description
1 polymer ?
#
loop_
_entity_poly.entity_id
_entity_poly.type
_entity_poly.pdbx_seq_one_letter_code
_entity_poly.pdbx_strand_id
1 'polypeptide(L)'
;KLDYQLPYRVDIPINFPARVRFQKYRGLKSFRTTKWDVKENLPSDYGRIYQFPNFRSMIKQIQNEQENNQHKHDHAQVHSYVTLYVKDVPVNRFEPGHHLFVTGLLPYEQCLSVLNMVLNRTNDSEIIVKSKERIIFHVGYRRFASAPIYSQHTNGDKHKFERYFRPHQTLVATCFGPITYPPASVLAFKQFPDGRQELIATGSLISVNPDRLILKRIVLSGHPFKIHKRSAVIRYMFFNPDDVNWFKPIELRTRWGRRGHIKESLGTHGHMKCQFDGILKSQDTVFMNLYKRVYPKWTYESLSIQQEQQKQQLENNEENMQ
;
A
#
# COMPACT_ATOMS: atom_id res chain seq x y z
N LYS A 1 19.93 -0.30 -4.72
CA LYS A 1 21.06 0.66 -4.64
C LYS A 1 20.66 2.07 -5.10
N LEU A 2 20.16 2.27 -6.33
CA LEU A 2 19.77 3.61 -6.86
C LEU A 2 18.70 4.34 -6.03
N ASP A 3 17.63 3.65 -5.61
CA ASP A 3 16.55 4.24 -4.80
C ASP A 3 16.98 4.62 -3.36
N TYR A 4 18.17 4.16 -2.91
CA TYR A 4 18.73 4.54 -1.62
C TYR A 4 19.48 5.88 -1.71
N GLN A 5 20.21 6.08 -2.80
CA GLN A 5 20.99 7.30 -3.05
C GLN A 5 20.12 8.47 -3.53
N LEU A 6 19.10 8.18 -4.35
CA LEU A 6 18.20 9.18 -4.93
C LEU A 6 16.74 8.74 -4.77
N PRO A 7 16.17 8.87 -3.56
CA PRO A 7 14.86 8.31 -3.27
C PRO A 7 13.78 9.00 -4.11
N TYR A 8 12.98 8.20 -4.83
CA TYR A 8 11.83 8.64 -5.61
C TYR A 8 12.12 9.56 -6.82
N ARG A 9 13.39 9.73 -7.23
CA ARG A 9 13.73 10.48 -8.45
C ARG A 9 13.12 9.79 -9.67
N VAL A 10 12.56 10.59 -10.57
CA VAL A 10 12.01 10.13 -11.84
C VAL A 10 12.44 11.11 -12.92
N ASP A 11 13.07 10.60 -13.97
CA ASP A 11 13.42 11.40 -15.13
C ASP A 11 12.21 11.54 -16.06
N ILE A 12 12.09 12.72 -16.67
CA ILE A 12 11.03 13.03 -17.63
C ILE A 12 11.52 12.59 -19.02
N PRO A 13 10.79 11.73 -19.73
CA PRO A 13 11.13 11.40 -21.11
C PRO A 13 10.94 12.65 -21.99
N ILE A 14 11.90 12.92 -22.87
CA ILE A 14 11.86 14.09 -23.75
C ILE A 14 10.63 14.04 -24.68
N ASN A 15 10.23 12.84 -25.09
CA ASN A 15 9.19 12.63 -26.10
C ASN A 15 7.75 12.81 -25.58
N PHE A 16 7.54 12.95 -24.27
CA PHE A 16 6.19 13.06 -23.70
C PHE A 16 6.06 14.28 -22.78
N PRO A 17 5.03 15.12 -22.97
CA PRO A 17 4.77 16.24 -22.07
C PRO A 17 4.61 15.80 -20.61
N ALA A 18 5.34 16.46 -19.71
CA ALA A 18 5.34 16.14 -18.29
C ALA A 18 3.94 16.30 -17.67
N ARG A 19 3.15 17.28 -18.13
CA ARG A 19 1.78 17.50 -17.67
C ARG A 19 0.87 16.29 -17.90
N VAL A 20 1.03 15.60 -19.03
CA VAL A 20 0.23 14.41 -19.38
C VAL A 20 0.70 13.21 -18.54
N ARG A 21 2.02 12.97 -18.48
CA ARG A 21 2.60 11.87 -17.70
C ARG A 21 2.27 11.97 -16.20
N PHE A 22 2.22 13.18 -15.66
CA PHE A 22 1.96 13.45 -14.24
C PHE A 22 0.61 14.10 -13.96
N GLN A 23 -0.37 13.96 -14.85
CA GLN A 23 -1.69 14.61 -14.73
C GLN A 23 -2.41 14.29 -13.40
N LYS A 24 -2.27 13.06 -12.89
CA LYS A 24 -2.88 12.62 -11.62
C LYS A 24 -2.09 13.05 -10.36
N TYR A 25 -1.01 13.80 -10.53
CA TYR A 25 -0.17 14.25 -9.43
C TYR A 25 -0.44 15.71 -9.09
N ARG A 26 -0.34 16.05 -7.81
CA ARG A 26 -0.40 17.44 -7.33
C ARG A 26 0.76 17.77 -6.41
N GLY A 27 1.13 19.05 -6.38
CA GLY A 27 2.07 19.59 -5.41
C GLY A 27 1.42 19.73 -4.04
N LEU A 28 2.18 19.51 -2.97
CA LEU A 28 1.76 19.81 -1.61
C LEU A 28 2.77 20.77 -0.98
N LYS A 29 2.29 21.87 -0.40
CA LYS A 29 3.13 22.82 0.35
C LYS A 29 3.79 22.13 1.55
N SER A 30 3.04 21.30 2.25
CA SER A 30 3.55 20.49 3.36
C SER A 30 2.86 19.14 3.38
N PHE A 31 3.67 18.08 3.43
CA PHE A 31 3.14 16.72 3.55
C PHE A 31 2.40 16.49 4.87
N ARG A 32 2.66 17.26 5.93
CA ARG A 32 1.98 17.08 7.22
C ARG A 32 0.68 17.88 7.27
N THR A 33 0.75 19.17 6.97
CA THR A 33 -0.35 20.13 7.25
C THR A 33 -1.33 20.29 6.11
N THR A 34 -0.94 20.08 4.86
CA THR A 34 -1.88 20.22 3.73
C THR A 34 -2.93 19.10 3.80
N LYS A 35 -4.22 19.48 3.80
CA LYS A 35 -5.34 18.53 3.78
C LYS A 35 -5.39 17.79 2.44
N TRP A 36 -5.85 16.55 2.47
CA TRP A 36 -6.08 15.72 1.28
C TRP A 36 -7.41 15.01 1.48
N ASP A 37 -8.34 15.17 0.56
CA ASP A 37 -9.66 14.55 0.69
C ASP A 37 -9.58 13.02 0.46
N VAL A 38 -10.18 12.29 1.40
CA VAL A 38 -10.17 10.83 1.46
C VAL A 38 -11.22 10.22 0.53
N LYS A 39 -12.22 10.99 0.09
CA LYS A 39 -13.24 10.48 -0.84
C LYS A 39 -13.00 10.93 -2.29
N GLU A 40 -11.93 11.67 -2.54
CA GLU A 40 -11.53 12.09 -3.88
C GLU A 40 -10.98 10.92 -4.72
N ASN A 41 -11.44 10.79 -5.98
CA ASN A 41 -10.91 9.87 -6.99
C ASN A 41 -10.85 8.39 -6.56
N LEU A 42 -11.89 7.91 -5.87
CA LEU A 42 -11.97 6.51 -5.42
C LEU A 42 -12.07 5.53 -6.61
N PRO A 43 -11.35 4.39 -6.58
CA PRO A 43 -11.53 3.32 -7.56
C PRO A 43 -12.91 2.67 -7.45
N SER A 44 -13.39 2.07 -8.53
CA SER A 44 -14.64 1.27 -8.54
C SER A 44 -14.63 0.14 -7.50
N ASP A 45 -13.46 -0.46 -7.23
CA ASP A 45 -13.29 -1.53 -6.23
C ASP A 45 -13.73 -1.10 -4.83
N TYR A 46 -13.63 0.19 -4.50
CA TYR A 46 -14.06 0.73 -3.21
C TYR A 46 -15.59 0.76 -3.05
N GLY A 47 -16.36 0.59 -4.13
CA GLY A 47 -17.81 0.41 -4.06
C GLY A 47 -18.23 -1.00 -3.63
N ARG A 48 -17.30 -1.98 -3.61
CA ARG A 48 -17.58 -3.39 -3.27
C ARG A 48 -17.20 -3.75 -1.84
N ILE A 49 -16.53 -2.86 -1.13
CA ILE A 49 -16.02 -3.12 0.22
C ILE A 49 -16.96 -2.59 1.30
N TYR A 50 -16.89 -3.22 2.46
CA TYR A 50 -17.56 -2.74 3.66
C TYR A 50 -16.69 -1.72 4.37
N GLN A 51 -17.29 -0.60 4.77
CA GLN A 51 -16.66 0.43 5.56
C GLN A 51 -17.38 0.56 6.90
N PHE A 52 -16.61 0.63 7.98
CA PHE A 52 -17.13 0.96 9.31
C PHE A 52 -17.02 2.46 9.56
N PRO A 53 -18.07 3.11 10.10
CA PRO A 53 -18.00 4.51 10.52
C PRO A 53 -17.04 4.67 11.71
N ASN A 54 -17.10 3.75 12.68
CA ASN A 54 -16.17 3.69 13.79
C ASN A 54 -15.81 2.24 14.14
N PHE A 55 -14.68 1.77 13.61
CA PHE A 55 -14.21 0.39 13.77
C PHE A 55 -13.96 0.01 15.25
N ARG A 56 -13.43 0.93 16.06
CA ARG A 56 -13.11 0.64 17.47
C ARG A 56 -14.34 0.47 18.34
N SER A 57 -15.34 1.32 18.15
CA SER A 57 -16.61 1.20 18.89
C SER A 57 -17.34 -0.09 18.52
N MET A 58 -17.31 -0.45 17.24
CA MET A 58 -17.95 -1.66 16.75
C MET A 58 -17.30 -2.94 17.28
N ILE A 59 -15.97 -2.99 17.39
CA ILE A 59 -15.27 -4.10 18.07
C ILE A 59 -15.78 -4.28 19.51
N LYS A 60 -15.86 -3.18 20.28
CA LYS A 60 -16.32 -3.23 21.68
C LYS A 60 -17.76 -3.70 21.78
N GLN A 61 -18.63 -3.26 20.88
CA GLN A 61 -20.03 -3.71 20.84
C GLN A 61 -20.11 -5.21 20.59
N ILE A 62 -19.40 -5.72 19.58
CA ILE A 62 -19.36 -7.15 19.27
C ILE A 62 -18.81 -7.95 20.47
N GLN A 63 -17.74 -7.49 21.10
CA GLN A 63 -17.16 -8.17 22.27
C GLN A 63 -18.16 -8.27 23.42
N ASN A 64 -18.83 -7.16 23.76
CA ASN A 64 -19.84 -7.14 24.82
C ASN A 64 -21.06 -8.04 24.47
N GLU A 65 -21.48 -8.06 23.19
CA GLU A 65 -22.56 -8.94 22.74
C GLU A 65 -22.18 -10.42 22.87
N GLN A 66 -20.94 -10.79 22.56
CA GLN A 66 -20.46 -12.17 22.72
C GLN A 66 -20.43 -12.58 24.20
N GLU A 67 -19.90 -11.72 25.08
CA GLU A 67 -19.87 -11.97 26.54
C GLU A 67 -21.28 -12.14 27.12
N ASN A 68 -22.22 -11.27 26.72
CA ASN A 68 -23.61 -11.37 27.16
C ASN A 68 -24.32 -12.62 26.63
N ASN A 69 -23.98 -13.08 25.42
CA ASN A 69 -24.59 -14.27 24.82
C ASN A 69 -24.02 -15.58 25.38
N GLN A 70 -22.78 -15.61 25.88
CA GLN A 70 -22.17 -16.81 26.46
C GLN A 70 -23.00 -17.45 27.60
N HIS A 71 -23.80 -16.65 28.31
CA HIS A 71 -24.63 -17.11 29.42
C HIS A 71 -26.04 -17.56 29.02
N LYS A 72 -26.39 -17.54 27.72
CA LYS A 72 -27.70 -18.03 27.25
C LYS A 72 -27.65 -19.54 27.06
N HIS A 73 -28.72 -20.22 27.49
CA HIS A 73 -28.85 -21.69 27.44
C HIS A 73 -28.79 -22.29 26.02
N ASP A 74 -29.03 -21.50 24.97
CA ASP A 74 -29.10 -21.96 23.58
C ASP A 74 -27.73 -22.14 22.89
N HIS A 75 -26.62 -21.88 23.58
CA HIS A 75 -25.28 -21.98 23.01
C HIS A 75 -24.48 -23.15 23.59
N ALA A 76 -23.71 -23.82 22.74
CA ALA A 76 -22.76 -24.84 23.19
C ALA A 76 -21.71 -24.22 24.13
N GLN A 77 -21.57 -24.78 25.32
CA GLN A 77 -20.62 -24.30 26.31
C GLN A 77 -19.18 -24.73 25.97
N VAL A 78 -18.21 -23.93 26.43
CA VAL A 78 -16.79 -24.25 26.26
C VAL A 78 -16.49 -25.62 26.89
N HIS A 79 -15.68 -26.44 26.19
CA HIS A 79 -15.33 -27.83 26.55
C HIS A 79 -16.41 -28.89 26.32
N SER A 80 -17.55 -28.54 25.70
CA SER A 80 -18.55 -29.54 25.31
C SER A 80 -18.09 -30.35 24.09
N TYR A 81 -18.32 -31.66 24.09
CA TYR A 81 -18.16 -32.49 22.90
C TYR A 81 -19.35 -32.28 21.97
N VAL A 82 -19.10 -31.73 20.78
CA VAL A 82 -20.15 -31.34 19.83
C VAL A 82 -19.94 -32.02 18.47
N THR A 83 -21.04 -32.36 17.82
CA THR A 83 -21.05 -32.77 16.41
C THR A 83 -21.55 -31.60 15.57
N LEU A 84 -20.72 -31.12 14.63
CA LEU A 84 -21.05 -29.97 13.78
C LEU A 84 -21.53 -30.46 12.41
N TYR A 85 -22.76 -30.10 12.05
CA TYR A 85 -23.31 -30.32 10.72
C TYR A 85 -23.11 -29.04 9.89
N VAL A 86 -22.14 -29.06 8.98
CA VAL A 86 -21.79 -27.91 8.13
C VAL A 86 -22.35 -28.13 6.73
N LYS A 87 -23.06 -27.12 6.22
CA LYS A 87 -23.65 -27.15 4.88
C LYS A 87 -22.58 -26.90 3.80
N ASP A 88 -22.74 -27.56 2.64
CA ASP A 88 -21.99 -27.27 1.41
C ASP A 88 -20.45 -27.39 1.54
N VAL A 89 -19.97 -28.42 2.24
CA VAL A 89 -18.52 -28.69 2.36
C VAL A 89 -18.03 -29.51 1.15
N PRO A 90 -17.00 -29.06 0.41
CA PRO A 90 -16.45 -29.82 -0.70
C PRO A 90 -15.74 -31.09 -0.20
N VAL A 91 -15.98 -32.21 -0.88
CA VAL A 91 -15.52 -33.57 -0.48
C VAL A 91 -13.99 -33.68 -0.48
N ASN A 92 -13.30 -32.96 -1.37
CA ASN A 92 -11.85 -33.08 -1.61
C ASN A 92 -10.97 -32.37 -0.55
N ARG A 93 -11.54 -31.88 0.55
CA ARG A 93 -10.79 -31.10 1.56
C ARG A 93 -10.23 -31.93 2.72
N PHE A 94 -10.71 -33.16 2.89
CA PHE A 94 -10.30 -34.02 4.00
C PHE A 94 -9.29 -35.05 3.52
N GLU A 95 -8.00 -34.72 3.65
CA GLU A 95 -6.94 -35.71 3.53
C GLU A 95 -6.64 -36.34 4.89
N PRO A 96 -6.59 -37.68 4.99
CA PRO A 96 -6.24 -38.37 6.22
C PRO A 96 -4.83 -37.97 6.66
N GLY A 97 -4.69 -37.50 7.90
CA GLY A 97 -3.42 -37.06 8.48
C GLY A 97 -3.29 -35.56 8.73
N HIS A 98 -4.22 -34.73 8.24
CA HIS A 98 -4.25 -33.30 8.54
C HIS A 98 -5.17 -32.97 9.73
N HIS A 99 -4.70 -32.10 10.62
CA HIS A 99 -5.52 -31.57 11.71
C HIS A 99 -6.51 -30.52 11.20
N LEU A 100 -7.80 -30.71 11.51
CA LEU A 100 -8.85 -29.76 11.20
C LEU A 100 -9.08 -28.82 12.39
N PHE A 101 -9.05 -27.52 12.13
CA PHE A 101 -9.45 -26.49 13.08
C PHE A 101 -10.69 -25.77 12.54
N VAL A 102 -11.72 -25.65 13.39
CA VAL A 102 -12.96 -24.94 13.05
C VAL A 102 -13.08 -23.74 13.98
N THR A 103 -13.30 -22.56 13.40
CA THR A 103 -13.43 -21.30 14.13
C THR A 103 -14.76 -20.64 13.78
N GLY A 104 -15.52 -20.22 14.79
CA GLY A 104 -16.69 -19.37 14.58
C GLY A 104 -16.29 -17.99 14.10
N LEU A 105 -17.01 -17.45 13.11
CA LEU A 105 -16.77 -16.10 12.60
C LEU A 105 -17.59 -15.08 13.36
N LEU A 106 -16.99 -13.93 13.63
CA LEU A 106 -17.70 -12.79 14.22
C LEU A 106 -18.57 -12.08 13.17
N PRO A 107 -19.58 -11.29 13.59
CA PRO A 107 -20.40 -10.52 12.67
C PRO A 107 -19.54 -9.72 11.68
N TYR A 108 -19.93 -9.70 10.40
CA TYR A 108 -19.24 -9.00 9.31
C TYR A 108 -17.85 -9.52 8.92
N GLU A 109 -17.28 -10.55 9.55
CA GLU A 109 -15.96 -11.08 9.14
C GLU A 109 -15.98 -11.79 7.78
N GLN A 110 -17.16 -12.16 7.28
CA GLN A 110 -17.33 -12.67 5.91
C GLN A 110 -17.16 -11.57 4.85
N CYS A 111 -17.33 -10.30 5.24
CA CYS A 111 -17.28 -9.17 4.33
C CYS A 111 -15.83 -8.77 4.02
N LEU A 112 -15.60 -8.24 2.82
CA LEU A 112 -14.29 -7.74 2.40
C LEU A 112 -14.14 -6.25 2.72
N SER A 113 -12.94 -5.87 3.16
CA SER A 113 -12.55 -4.48 3.38
C SER A 113 -11.07 -4.27 3.12
N VAL A 114 -10.55 -3.09 3.47
CA VAL A 114 -9.14 -2.73 3.36
C VAL A 114 -8.47 -2.93 4.71
N LEU A 115 -7.62 -3.95 4.78
CA LEU A 115 -6.84 -4.31 5.96
C LEU A 115 -5.57 -3.45 6.03
N ASN A 116 -5.25 -2.92 7.20
CA ASN A 116 -4.00 -2.23 7.49
C ASN A 116 -3.23 -3.01 8.55
N MET A 117 -2.09 -3.58 8.18
CA MET A 117 -1.28 -4.47 9.02
C MET A 117 0.10 -3.86 9.23
N VAL A 118 0.58 -3.75 10.47
CA VAL A 118 2.00 -3.47 10.72
C VAL A 118 2.76 -4.74 10.43
N LEU A 119 3.85 -4.63 9.68
CA LEU A 119 4.80 -5.70 9.44
C LEU A 119 6.20 -5.22 9.88
N ASN A 120 6.80 -6.00 10.76
CA ASN A 120 8.19 -5.91 11.15
C ASN A 120 8.96 -6.98 10.38
N ARG A 121 10.00 -6.57 9.65
CA ARG A 121 10.84 -7.56 8.94
C ARG A 121 11.57 -8.43 9.96
N THR A 122 11.57 -9.75 9.73
CA THR A 122 12.44 -10.68 10.47
C THR A 122 13.91 -10.45 10.09
N ASN A 123 14.83 -10.78 10.99
CA ASN A 123 16.27 -10.64 10.75
C ASN A 123 16.81 -11.72 9.79
N ASP A 124 16.07 -12.81 9.62
CA ASP A 124 16.55 -14.00 8.91
C ASP A 124 16.52 -13.86 7.39
N SER A 125 15.77 -12.89 6.86
CA SER A 125 15.56 -12.77 5.41
C SER A 125 15.98 -11.40 4.87
N GLU A 126 17.06 -11.39 4.09
CA GLU A 126 17.59 -10.19 3.43
C GLU A 126 16.84 -9.82 2.14
N ILE A 127 15.85 -10.63 1.76
CA ILE A 127 15.11 -10.47 0.50
C ILE A 127 14.41 -9.11 0.44
N ILE A 128 14.62 -8.38 -0.64
CA ILE A 128 13.90 -7.13 -0.87
C ILE A 128 12.61 -7.45 -1.60
N VAL A 129 11.47 -7.11 -0.99
CA VAL A 129 10.15 -7.35 -1.57
C VAL A 129 9.60 -6.06 -2.16
N LYS A 130 9.08 -6.11 -3.38
CA LYS A 130 8.51 -4.93 -4.04
C LYS A 130 7.08 -4.70 -3.56
N SER A 131 6.68 -3.44 -3.43
CA SER A 131 5.25 -3.10 -3.30
C SER A 131 4.47 -3.63 -4.51
N LYS A 132 3.28 -4.18 -4.27
CA LYS A 132 2.40 -4.83 -5.27
C LYS A 132 2.92 -6.18 -5.79
N GLU A 133 3.88 -6.78 -5.12
CA GLU A 133 4.27 -8.17 -5.33
C GLU A 133 3.31 -9.08 -4.55
N ARG A 134 3.02 -10.27 -5.07
CA ARG A 134 2.12 -11.24 -4.43
C ARG A 134 2.80 -11.84 -3.20
N ILE A 135 2.11 -11.82 -2.06
CA ILE A 135 2.61 -12.31 -0.77
C ILE A 135 1.48 -13.09 -0.11
N ILE A 136 1.86 -14.14 0.62
CA ILE A 136 0.93 -14.93 1.41
C ILE A 136 0.84 -14.33 2.81
N PHE A 137 -0.36 -13.97 3.22
CA PHE A 137 -0.67 -13.47 4.55
C PHE A 137 -1.37 -14.55 5.37
N HIS A 138 -0.92 -14.70 6.61
CA HIS A 138 -1.68 -15.36 7.66
C HIS A 138 -2.11 -14.25 8.61
N VAL A 139 -3.42 -14.04 8.75
CA VAL A 139 -4.02 -13.00 9.59
C VAL A 139 -4.94 -13.71 10.57
N GLY A 140 -4.51 -13.87 11.81
CA GLY A 140 -5.18 -14.76 12.77
C GLY A 140 -5.29 -16.17 12.21
N TYR A 141 -6.52 -16.67 12.06
CA TYR A 141 -6.81 -18.00 11.52
C TYR A 141 -6.97 -18.04 9.98
N ARG A 142 -6.92 -16.88 9.31
CA ARG A 142 -7.16 -16.78 7.86
C ARG A 142 -5.85 -16.76 7.10
N ARG A 143 -5.81 -17.50 5.99
CA ARG A 143 -4.66 -17.56 5.09
C ARG A 143 -5.07 -17.18 3.67
N PHE A 144 -4.46 -16.14 3.11
CA PHE A 144 -4.77 -15.66 1.76
C PHE A 144 -3.55 -15.06 1.08
N ALA A 145 -3.54 -15.05 -0.25
CA ALA A 145 -2.57 -14.30 -1.03
C ALA A 145 -3.14 -12.94 -1.43
N SER A 146 -2.28 -11.93 -1.43
CA SER A 146 -2.63 -10.59 -1.88
C SER A 146 -1.39 -9.81 -2.30
N ALA A 147 -1.56 -8.76 -3.10
CA ALA A 147 -0.50 -7.84 -3.50
C ALA A 147 -0.59 -6.53 -2.69
N PRO A 148 0.08 -6.42 -1.52
CA PRO A 148 -0.06 -5.27 -0.66
C PRO A 148 0.66 -4.04 -1.21
N ILE A 149 0.18 -2.86 -0.83
CA ILE A 149 0.95 -1.63 -0.93
C ILE A 149 1.60 -1.31 0.41
N TYR A 150 2.88 -0.98 0.40
CA TYR A 150 3.60 -0.60 1.62
C TYR A 150 3.58 0.90 1.85
N SER A 151 3.43 1.28 3.12
CA SER A 151 3.43 2.66 3.56
C SER A 151 4.19 2.84 4.87
N GLN A 152 4.69 4.05 5.12
CA GLN A 152 5.36 4.38 6.38
C GLN A 152 4.40 4.26 7.57
N HIS A 153 4.90 3.70 8.68
CA HIS A 153 4.18 3.68 9.94
C HIS A 153 4.38 5.02 10.67
N THR A 154 3.47 5.95 10.46
CA THR A 154 3.48 7.29 11.10
C THR A 154 2.12 7.59 11.72
N ASN A 155 2.07 8.50 12.69
CA ASN A 155 0.83 8.88 13.38
C ASN A 155 0.00 9.95 12.64
N GLY A 156 0.51 10.54 11.55
CA GLY A 156 -0.24 11.53 10.76
C GLY A 156 -1.19 10.88 9.75
N ASP A 157 -2.16 11.64 9.25
CA ASP A 157 -3.23 11.14 8.36
C ASP A 157 -2.76 10.63 6.99
N LYS A 158 -1.61 11.15 6.54
CA LYS A 158 -1.02 10.84 5.23
C LYS A 158 0.22 10.01 5.43
N HIS A 159 0.31 8.90 4.69
CA HIS A 159 1.42 7.96 4.76
C HIS A 159 2.14 7.92 3.42
N LYS A 160 3.48 7.97 3.45
CA LYS A 160 4.28 7.88 2.22
C LYS A 160 4.28 6.43 1.76
N PHE A 161 4.01 6.23 0.48
CA PHE A 161 4.15 4.94 -0.19
C PHE A 161 5.63 4.57 -0.31
N GLU A 162 5.96 3.36 0.13
CA GLU A 162 7.30 2.78 -0.01
C GLU A 162 7.33 1.82 -1.19
N ARG A 163 8.35 1.91 -2.04
CA ARG A 163 8.48 1.05 -3.23
C ARG A 163 8.93 -0.36 -2.89
N TYR A 164 9.68 -0.50 -1.80
CA TYR A 164 10.34 -1.73 -1.39
C TYR A 164 10.16 -1.92 0.11
N PHE A 165 9.85 -3.14 0.51
CA PHE A 165 9.95 -3.56 1.90
C PHE A 165 11.38 -4.04 2.15
N ARG A 166 12.15 -3.19 2.81
CA ARG A 166 13.58 -3.42 3.07
C ARG A 166 13.77 -4.16 4.40
N PRO A 167 14.90 -4.87 4.57
CA PRO A 167 15.27 -5.45 5.85
C PRO A 167 15.33 -4.42 6.98
N HIS A 168 15.04 -4.85 8.22
CA HIS A 168 15.11 -4.03 9.44
C HIS A 168 14.19 -2.79 9.46
N GLN A 169 13.12 -2.79 8.66
CA GLN A 169 12.15 -1.71 8.64
C GLN A 169 10.79 -2.19 9.12
N THR A 170 10.07 -1.32 9.82
CA THR A 170 8.64 -1.49 10.12
C THR A 170 7.82 -0.71 9.10
N LEU A 171 6.93 -1.40 8.40
CA LEU A 171 6.03 -0.81 7.41
C LEU A 171 4.59 -1.24 7.66
N VAL A 172 3.65 -0.47 7.11
CA VAL A 172 2.24 -0.85 7.08
C VAL A 172 1.91 -1.41 5.71
N ALA A 173 1.48 -2.66 5.66
CA ALA A 173 0.93 -3.29 4.47
C ALA A 173 -0.58 -3.02 4.43
N THR A 174 -1.04 -2.49 3.30
CA THR A 174 -2.44 -2.25 3.03
C THR A 174 -2.89 -3.07 1.83
N CYS A 175 -3.92 -3.89 2.00
CA CYS A 175 -4.48 -4.73 0.94
C CYS A 175 -5.97 -4.98 1.16
N PHE A 176 -6.64 -5.52 0.14
CA PHE A 176 -8.00 -6.05 0.31
C PHE A 176 -7.94 -7.43 0.97
N GLY A 177 -8.85 -7.66 1.90
CA GLY A 177 -9.02 -8.95 2.56
C GLY A 177 -10.27 -8.98 3.43
N PRO A 178 -10.63 -10.17 3.95
CA PRO A 178 -11.77 -10.35 4.83
C PRO A 178 -11.56 -9.56 6.12
N ILE A 179 -12.62 -8.92 6.60
CA ILE A 179 -12.60 -8.20 7.87
C ILE A 179 -12.20 -9.20 8.97
N THR A 180 -11.26 -8.79 9.81
CA THR A 180 -10.82 -9.53 10.99
C THR A 180 -10.69 -8.54 12.11
N TYR A 181 -11.16 -8.88 13.30
CA TYR A 181 -11.09 -7.97 14.45
C TYR A 181 -9.76 -8.09 15.18
N PRO A 182 -9.06 -6.97 15.46
CA PRO A 182 -7.89 -6.98 16.35
C PRO A 182 -8.28 -7.41 17.78
N PRO A 183 -7.36 -8.06 18.52
CA PRO A 183 -5.97 -8.36 18.18
C PRO A 183 -5.85 -9.59 17.27
N ALA A 184 -5.19 -9.43 16.11
CA ALA A 184 -4.86 -10.51 15.21
C ALA A 184 -3.38 -10.41 14.83
N SER A 185 -2.62 -11.49 15.06
CA SER A 185 -1.25 -11.61 14.60
C SER A 185 -1.21 -11.76 13.08
N VAL A 186 -0.16 -11.21 12.47
CA VAL A 186 0.04 -11.24 11.03
C VAL A 186 1.41 -11.83 10.72
N LEU A 187 1.43 -12.84 9.86
CA LEU A 187 2.65 -13.39 9.27
C LEU A 187 2.59 -13.17 7.76
N ALA A 188 3.71 -12.74 7.18
CA ALA A 188 3.85 -12.54 5.74
C ALA A 188 4.90 -13.49 5.18
N PHE A 189 4.56 -14.28 4.18
CA PHE A 189 5.42 -15.27 3.54
C PHE A 189 5.64 -14.97 2.06
N LYS A 190 6.88 -15.13 1.61
CA LYS A 190 7.20 -15.16 0.17
C LYS A 190 7.04 -16.57 -0.34
N GLN A 191 6.31 -16.74 -1.43
CA GLN A 191 6.31 -18.01 -2.16
C GLN A 191 7.33 -17.93 -3.29
N PHE A 192 8.26 -18.90 -3.33
CA PHE A 192 9.19 -19.07 -4.44
C PHE A 192 8.58 -19.93 -5.55
N PRO A 193 9.14 -19.90 -6.77
CA PRO A 193 8.71 -20.77 -7.86
C PRO A 193 8.70 -22.26 -7.47
N ASP A 194 9.64 -22.68 -6.63
CA ASP A 194 9.76 -24.05 -6.10
C ASP A 194 8.64 -24.44 -5.10
N GLY A 195 7.65 -23.58 -4.86
CA GLY A 195 6.58 -23.79 -3.88
C GLY A 195 6.98 -23.53 -2.43
N ARG A 196 8.28 -23.43 -2.12
CA ARG A 196 8.80 -23.11 -0.78
C ARG A 196 8.30 -21.74 -0.31
N GLN A 197 7.94 -21.67 0.97
CA GLN A 197 7.47 -20.46 1.63
C GLN A 197 8.46 -20.00 2.69
N GLU A 198 8.91 -18.76 2.58
CA GLU A 198 9.86 -18.16 3.53
C GLU A 198 9.20 -17.02 4.28
N LEU A 199 9.37 -17.00 5.61
CA LEU A 199 8.81 -15.96 6.47
C LEU A 199 9.55 -14.63 6.24
N ILE A 200 8.82 -13.65 5.72
CA ILE A 200 9.33 -12.30 5.48
C ILE A 200 9.18 -11.45 6.75
N ALA A 201 7.98 -11.40 7.29
CA ALA A 201 7.67 -10.45 8.34
C ALA A 201 6.63 -10.98 9.30
N THR A 202 6.76 -10.53 10.53
CA THR A 202 5.81 -10.76 11.60
C THR A 202 5.19 -9.42 12.00
N GLY A 203 3.99 -9.44 12.53
CA GLY A 203 3.31 -8.20 12.84
C GLY A 203 1.90 -8.41 13.37
N SER A 204 1.10 -7.37 13.26
CA SER A 204 -0.26 -7.34 13.79
C SER A 204 -1.19 -6.50 12.95
N LEU A 205 -2.47 -6.83 13.00
CA LEU A 205 -3.53 -6.06 12.38
C LEU A 205 -3.78 -4.79 13.20
N ILE A 206 -3.66 -3.61 12.57
CA ILE A 206 -3.89 -2.32 13.22
C ILE A 206 -5.37 -1.96 13.20
N SER A 207 -5.93 -2.01 12.00
CA SER A 207 -7.26 -1.48 11.71
C SER A 207 -7.72 -1.99 10.36
N VAL A 208 -9.04 -2.10 10.24
CA VAL A 208 -9.71 -2.35 8.97
C VAL A 208 -10.38 -1.04 8.56
N ASN A 209 -9.68 -0.27 7.71
CA ASN A 209 -10.13 1.06 7.33
C ASN A 209 -9.66 1.43 5.90
N PRO A 210 -10.59 1.64 4.95
CA PRO A 210 -10.28 2.10 3.60
C PRO A 210 -9.79 3.54 3.50
N ASP A 211 -10.00 4.34 4.54
CA ASP A 211 -9.73 5.79 4.55
C ASP A 211 -8.26 6.15 4.81
N ARG A 212 -7.40 5.16 5.09
CA ARG A 212 -5.96 5.38 5.25
C ARG A 212 -5.35 5.94 3.95
N LEU A 213 -4.84 7.19 4.00
CA LEU A 213 -4.27 7.86 2.83
C LEU A 213 -2.83 7.43 2.56
N ILE A 214 -2.61 6.72 1.45
CA ILE A 214 -1.27 6.33 0.99
C ILE A 214 -0.91 7.15 -0.25
N LEU A 215 0.14 7.97 -0.11
CA LEU A 215 0.58 8.91 -1.14
C LEU A 215 1.94 8.50 -1.73
N LYS A 216 1.96 8.27 -3.04
CA LYS A 216 3.20 8.07 -3.81
C LYS A 216 3.81 9.41 -4.16
N ARG A 217 5.01 9.64 -3.64
CA ARG A 217 5.88 10.76 -4.00
C ARG A 217 6.68 10.43 -5.25
N ILE A 218 6.82 11.42 -6.12
CA ILE A 218 7.85 11.47 -7.16
C ILE A 218 8.61 12.79 -7.02
N VAL A 219 9.88 12.76 -7.38
CA VAL A 219 10.77 13.92 -7.30
C VAL A 219 11.30 14.20 -8.69
N LEU A 220 10.94 15.36 -9.23
CA LEU A 220 11.51 15.89 -10.47
C LEU A 220 12.73 16.72 -10.11
N SER A 221 13.83 16.54 -10.83
CA SER A 221 15.11 17.21 -10.56
C SER A 221 15.49 18.15 -11.69
N GLY A 222 16.05 19.31 -11.35
CA GLY A 222 16.64 20.25 -12.27
C GLY A 222 17.95 20.80 -11.72
N HIS A 223 18.75 21.36 -12.63
CA HIS A 223 20.06 21.93 -12.30
C HIS A 223 20.07 23.43 -12.57
N PRO A 224 20.64 24.25 -11.67
CA PRO A 224 20.83 25.66 -11.92
C PRO A 224 21.82 25.86 -13.08
N PHE A 225 21.51 26.81 -13.96
CA PHE A 225 22.34 27.17 -15.10
C PHE A 225 22.94 28.56 -14.94
N LYS A 226 22.09 29.58 -14.73
CA LYS A 226 22.51 30.96 -14.45
C LYS A 226 21.93 31.39 -13.11
N ILE A 227 22.77 31.90 -12.21
CA ILE A 227 22.37 32.33 -10.87
C ILE A 227 22.60 33.84 -10.78
N HIS A 228 21.57 34.58 -10.37
CA HIS A 228 21.61 36.01 -10.17
C HIS A 228 20.94 36.39 -8.85
N LYS A 229 21.75 36.67 -7.82
CA LYS A 229 21.29 36.93 -6.45
C LYS A 229 20.32 35.81 -5.99
N ARG A 230 19.04 36.14 -5.79
CA ARG A 230 17.98 35.20 -5.36
C ARG A 230 17.20 34.56 -6.52
N SER A 231 17.50 34.92 -7.76
CA SER A 231 16.88 34.32 -8.95
C SER A 231 17.85 33.35 -9.61
N ALA A 232 17.35 32.23 -10.12
CA ALA A 232 18.16 31.28 -10.88
C ALA A 232 17.37 30.73 -12.07
N VAL A 233 18.03 30.54 -13.20
CA VAL A 233 17.51 29.81 -14.35
C VAL A 233 17.81 28.33 -14.14
N ILE A 234 16.77 27.50 -14.12
CA ILE A 234 16.87 26.05 -13.94
C ILE A 234 16.65 25.36 -15.29
N ARG A 235 17.47 24.36 -15.58
CA ARG A 235 17.38 23.51 -16.78
C ARG A 235 17.20 22.03 -16.41
N TYR A 236 16.80 21.22 -17.39
CA TYR A 236 16.62 19.77 -17.31
C TYR A 236 15.54 19.26 -16.35
N MET A 237 14.73 20.15 -15.76
CA MET A 237 13.54 19.72 -15.03
C MET A 237 12.36 19.46 -15.96
N PHE A 238 12.18 20.31 -16.97
CA PHE A 238 11.16 20.20 -18.02
C PHE A 238 11.79 20.45 -19.38
N PHE A 239 11.11 20.03 -20.44
CA PHE A 239 11.55 20.22 -21.83
C PHE A 239 10.60 21.08 -22.66
N ASN A 240 9.38 21.35 -22.16
CA ASN A 240 8.37 22.18 -22.83
C ASN A 240 7.97 23.38 -21.94
N PRO A 241 7.67 24.55 -22.52
CA PRO A 241 7.24 25.73 -21.77
C PRO A 241 5.85 25.54 -21.13
N ASP A 242 4.93 24.85 -21.81
CA ASP A 242 3.61 24.51 -21.28
C ASP A 242 3.69 23.71 -19.97
N ASP A 243 4.65 22.79 -19.87
CA ASP A 243 4.84 21.98 -18.67
C ASP A 243 5.31 22.86 -17.51
N VAL A 244 6.20 23.83 -17.77
CA VAL A 244 6.64 24.81 -16.77
C VAL A 244 5.44 25.62 -16.25
N ASN A 245 4.56 26.07 -17.14
CA ASN A 245 3.37 26.84 -16.76
C ASN A 245 2.37 25.99 -15.98
N TRP A 246 2.16 24.73 -16.36
CA TRP A 246 1.29 23.79 -15.64
C TRP A 246 1.76 23.55 -14.19
N PHE A 247 3.06 23.38 -13.98
CA PHE A 247 3.63 23.12 -12.66
C PHE A 247 4.05 24.39 -11.89
N LYS A 248 3.77 25.58 -12.43
CA LYS A 248 4.12 26.89 -11.82
C LYS A 248 3.64 27.07 -10.36
N PRO A 249 2.44 26.61 -9.95
CA PRO A 249 1.97 26.78 -8.57
C PRO A 249 2.74 25.98 -7.51
N ILE A 250 3.64 25.07 -7.92
CA ILE A 250 4.26 24.10 -7.02
C ILE A 250 5.56 24.66 -6.43
N GLU A 251 5.73 24.50 -5.12
CA GLU A 251 6.95 24.90 -4.41
C GLU A 251 8.16 24.04 -4.83
N LEU A 252 9.25 24.71 -5.16
CA LEU A 252 10.56 24.12 -5.40
C LEU A 252 11.37 24.08 -4.10
N ARG A 253 12.19 23.05 -3.96
CA ARG A 253 13.14 22.91 -2.85
C ARG A 253 14.51 22.52 -3.38
N THR A 254 15.56 22.83 -2.64
CA THR A 254 16.92 22.43 -3.01
C THR A 254 17.53 21.48 -2.00
N ARG A 255 18.61 20.80 -2.40
CA ARG A 255 19.28 19.82 -1.52
C ARG A 255 19.85 20.49 -0.27
N TRP A 256 20.21 21.76 -0.38
CA TRP A 256 20.72 22.59 0.70
C TRP A 256 19.60 23.34 1.47
N GLY A 257 18.34 22.94 1.30
CA GLY A 257 17.23 23.42 2.13
C GLY A 257 16.62 24.76 1.71
N ARG A 258 17.01 25.32 0.55
CA ARG A 258 16.37 26.53 0.01
C ARG A 258 14.98 26.24 -0.52
N ARG A 259 14.10 27.23 -0.45
CA ARG A 259 12.72 27.15 -0.97
C ARG A 259 12.49 28.21 -2.03
N GLY A 260 11.71 27.87 -3.05
CA GLY A 260 11.45 28.77 -4.16
C GLY A 260 10.21 28.43 -4.96
N HIS A 261 9.95 29.25 -5.97
CA HIS A 261 8.83 29.09 -6.89
C HIS A 261 9.24 29.46 -8.31
N ILE A 262 8.49 28.96 -9.29
CA ILE A 262 8.68 29.28 -10.71
C ILE A 262 8.09 30.66 -10.99
N LYS A 263 8.86 31.55 -11.60
CA LYS A 263 8.38 32.86 -12.06
C LYS A 263 7.80 32.78 -13.47
N GLU A 264 8.61 32.33 -14.41
CA GLU A 264 8.29 32.33 -15.85
C GLU A 264 9.09 31.25 -16.58
N SER A 265 8.49 30.72 -17.65
CA SER A 265 9.19 29.88 -18.62
C SER A 265 10.06 30.72 -19.55
N LEU A 266 11.23 30.22 -19.93
CA LEU A 266 12.18 30.89 -20.81
C LEU A 266 12.41 30.02 -22.06
N GLY A 267 12.16 30.59 -23.25
CA GLY A 267 12.36 29.92 -24.53
C GLY A 267 11.48 28.68 -24.73
N THR A 268 11.90 27.80 -25.63
CA THR A 268 11.14 26.61 -26.08
C THR A 268 11.58 25.32 -25.39
N HIS A 269 12.76 25.27 -24.77
CA HIS A 269 13.36 24.04 -24.22
C HIS A 269 13.04 23.77 -22.74
N GLY A 270 11.96 24.36 -22.20
CA GLY A 270 11.55 24.15 -20.81
C GLY A 270 12.51 24.73 -19.77
N HIS A 271 13.34 25.71 -20.14
CA HIS A 271 14.06 26.52 -19.16
C HIS A 271 13.08 27.36 -18.36
N MET A 272 13.40 27.58 -17.10
CA MET A 272 12.51 28.34 -16.23
C MET A 272 13.30 29.22 -15.29
N LYS A 273 12.81 30.44 -15.09
CA LYS A 273 13.34 31.35 -14.09
C LYS A 273 12.62 31.09 -12.77
N CYS A 274 13.39 30.84 -11.74
CA CYS A 274 12.89 30.56 -10.40
C CYS A 274 13.40 31.60 -9.42
N GLN A 275 12.59 31.91 -8.41
CA GLN A 275 12.98 32.76 -7.30
C GLN A 275 13.05 31.93 -6.03
N PHE A 276 14.13 32.13 -5.27
CA PHE A 276 14.39 31.44 -4.02
C PHE A 276 14.50 32.44 -2.86
N ASP A 277 14.40 31.90 -1.64
CA ASP A 277 14.61 32.64 -0.40
C ASP A 277 16.06 33.13 -0.23
N GLY A 278 17.03 32.38 -0.74
CA GLY A 278 18.46 32.70 -0.69
C GLY A 278 19.20 32.50 -2.02
N ILE A 279 20.51 32.74 -1.99
CA ILE A 279 21.40 32.51 -3.13
C ILE A 279 21.65 30.99 -3.28
N LEU A 280 21.53 30.48 -4.50
CA LEU A 280 21.82 29.09 -4.84
C LEU A 280 23.31 28.89 -5.09
N LYS A 281 23.82 27.70 -4.78
CA LYS A 281 25.14 27.25 -5.22
C LYS A 281 25.03 26.62 -6.62
N SER A 282 26.09 26.74 -7.43
CA SER A 282 26.13 26.13 -8.78
C SER A 282 26.00 24.59 -8.75
N GLN A 283 26.51 23.96 -7.69
CA GLN A 283 26.43 22.51 -7.47
C GLN A 283 25.09 22.06 -6.84
N ASP A 284 24.16 22.98 -6.56
CA ASP A 284 22.89 22.62 -5.95
C ASP A 284 21.98 21.89 -6.95
N THR A 285 21.05 21.09 -6.43
CA THR A 285 20.03 20.41 -7.21
C THR A 285 18.68 20.89 -6.75
N VAL A 286 17.89 21.39 -7.69
CA VAL A 286 16.53 21.85 -7.43
C VAL A 286 15.59 20.69 -7.66
N PHE A 287 14.65 20.48 -6.76
CA PHE A 287 13.66 19.44 -6.87
C PHE A 287 12.24 19.92 -6.59
N MET A 288 11.31 19.29 -7.30
CA MET A 288 9.87 19.47 -7.14
C MET A 288 9.27 18.15 -6.64
N ASN A 289 8.51 18.22 -5.54
CA ASN A 289 7.82 17.05 -4.99
C ASN A 289 6.38 17.01 -5.50
N LEU A 290 6.03 15.94 -6.21
CA LEU A 290 4.66 15.68 -6.64
C LEU A 290 4.12 14.44 -5.93
N TYR A 291 2.84 14.47 -5.58
CA TYR A 291 2.16 13.41 -4.84
C TYR A 291 0.91 12.95 -5.58
N LYS A 292 0.65 11.65 -5.56
CA LYS A 292 -0.65 11.09 -5.92
C LYS A 292 -1.08 10.06 -4.91
N ARG A 293 -2.39 9.91 -4.72
CA ARG A 293 -2.92 8.78 -3.94
C ARG A 293 -2.76 7.47 -4.70
N VAL A 294 -2.43 6.42 -3.97
CA VAL A 294 -2.31 5.06 -4.48
C VAL A 294 -3.21 4.15 -3.67
N TYR A 295 -3.97 3.33 -4.38
CA TYR A 295 -4.87 2.33 -3.82
C TYR A 295 -4.28 0.93 -4.01
N PRO A 296 -4.60 -0.02 -3.13
CA PRO A 296 -4.32 -1.44 -3.38
C PRO A 296 -5.10 -1.91 -4.61
N LYS A 297 -4.64 -2.99 -5.25
CA LYS A 297 -5.37 -3.64 -6.35
C LYS A 297 -6.18 -4.81 -5.78
N TRP A 298 -7.36 -5.06 -6.35
CA TRP A 298 -8.13 -6.27 -6.04
C TRP A 298 -7.39 -7.52 -6.50
N THR A 299 -6.65 -8.14 -5.58
CA THR A 299 -5.79 -9.32 -5.82
C THR A 299 -5.96 -10.33 -4.69
N TYR A 300 -7.05 -10.21 -3.94
CA TYR A 300 -7.38 -11.13 -2.85
C TYR A 300 -7.68 -12.51 -3.43
N GLU A 301 -6.98 -13.50 -2.93
CA GLU A 301 -7.10 -14.88 -3.34
C GLU A 301 -7.00 -15.79 -2.11
N SER A 302 -8.04 -16.59 -1.86
CA SER A 302 -8.01 -17.57 -0.77
C SER A 302 -7.11 -18.74 -1.16
N LEU A 303 -6.12 -19.08 -0.33
CA LEU A 303 -5.21 -20.18 -0.67
C LEU A 303 -5.87 -21.56 -0.64
N SER A 304 -6.97 -21.71 0.11
CA SER A 304 -7.77 -22.93 0.07
C SER A 304 -8.33 -23.21 -1.32
N ILE A 305 -8.72 -22.17 -2.06
CA ILE A 305 -9.31 -22.29 -3.40
C ILE A 305 -8.23 -22.59 -4.45
N GLN A 306 -7.00 -22.11 -4.24
CA GLN A 306 -5.90 -22.38 -5.18
C GLN A 306 -5.49 -23.85 -5.22
N GLN A 307 -5.41 -24.50 -4.05
CA GLN A 307 -5.04 -25.92 -3.99
C GLN A 307 -6.10 -26.78 -4.70
N GLU A 308 -7.38 -26.41 -4.57
CA GLU A 308 -8.50 -27.06 -5.26
C GLU A 308 -8.39 -26.87 -6.79
N GLN A 309 -8.12 -25.66 -7.28
CA GLN A 309 -7.95 -25.38 -8.72
C GLN A 309 -6.72 -26.06 -9.32
N GLN A 310 -5.60 -26.12 -8.60
CA GLN A 310 -4.40 -26.80 -9.05
C GLN A 310 -4.59 -28.32 -9.11
N LYS A 311 -5.29 -28.92 -8.14
CA LYS A 311 -5.63 -30.35 -8.19
C LYS A 311 -6.55 -30.68 -9.37
N GLN A 312 -7.61 -29.90 -9.58
CA GLN A 312 -8.51 -30.09 -10.71
C GLN A 312 -7.80 -29.91 -12.07
N GLN A 313 -6.83 -29.00 -12.17
CA GLN A 313 -6.03 -28.85 -13.40
C GLN A 313 -5.07 -30.02 -13.64
N LEU A 314 -4.51 -30.61 -12.58
CA LEU A 314 -3.66 -31.80 -12.68
C LEU A 314 -4.49 -33.02 -13.08
N GLU A 315 -5.63 -33.24 -12.44
CA GLU A 315 -6.59 -34.30 -12.77
C GLU A 315 -7.06 -34.20 -14.23
N ASN A 316 -7.46 -33.01 -14.70
CA ASN A 316 -7.87 -32.79 -16.09
C ASN A 316 -6.71 -32.96 -17.10
N ASN A 317 -5.46 -32.69 -16.71
CA ASN A 317 -4.30 -32.89 -17.60
C ASN A 317 -3.90 -34.36 -17.68
N GLU A 318 -4.10 -35.14 -16.62
CA GLU A 318 -3.90 -36.59 -16.61
C GLU A 318 -4.97 -37.31 -17.43
N GLU A 319 -6.23 -36.87 -17.36
CA GLU A 319 -7.33 -37.41 -18.18
C GLU A 319 -7.16 -37.12 -19.69
N ASN A 320 -6.58 -35.98 -20.06
CA ASN A 320 -6.32 -35.65 -21.47
C ASN A 320 -5.05 -36.32 -22.05
N MET A 321 -4.25 -37.00 -21.23
CA MET A 321 -3.07 -37.78 -21.66
C MET A 321 -3.35 -39.27 -21.84
N GLN A 322 -4.54 -39.75 -21.44
CA GLN A 322 -5.03 -41.11 -21.65
C GLN A 322 -5.91 -41.19 -22.92
#